data_AF-A0A9P6KA30-F1
#
_entry.id   AF-A0A9P6KA30-F1
#
_cell.length_a   1.000
_cell.length_b   1.000
_cell.length_c   1.000
_cell.angle_alpha   90.00
_cell.angle_beta   90.00
_cell.angle_gamma   90.00
#
_symmetry.space_group_name_H-M   'P 1'
#
loop_
_entity.id
_entity.type
_entity.pdbx_description
1 polymer ?
#
loop_
_entity_poly.entity_id
_entity_poly.type
_entity_poly.pdbx_seq_one_letter_code
_entity_poly.pdbx_strand_id
1 'polypeptide(L)'
;SNYITALKRLVGHRVALGSYALELLLIAFLQTENPPLLPKLQSSGSGGVTEGGHSGDQTIEKSNHDTVKEVIIQGIDCSFDRDWKRYEGMGSGNVKSAAELMMECCRFFGYVFDYEHKEVNTRVGTFRWRSAPMLSSSDGSSDGSNVNRTSLSGPTDILSLSSLSIFPLQISIPKSKGPGGGGRDSEAGGFYVMDPFLVGYNVAWRCDAELVRSIKECFQDVYEALNDGEINIAFSD
;
A
#
# COMPACT_ATOMS: atom_id res chain seq x y z
N SER A 1 -16.43 16.56 -11.49
CA SER A 1 -16.99 15.67 -12.53
C SER A 1 -15.90 15.02 -13.39
N ASN A 2 -14.82 15.71 -13.76
CA ASN A 2 -13.84 15.21 -14.74
C ASN A 2 -12.78 14.22 -14.20
N TYR A 3 -12.48 14.25 -12.89
CA TYR A 3 -11.54 13.32 -12.24
C TYR A 3 -11.98 11.85 -12.33
N ILE A 4 -13.29 11.61 -12.32
CA ILE A 4 -13.86 10.26 -12.43
C ILE A 4 -13.59 9.65 -13.82
N THR A 5 -13.43 10.48 -14.86
CA THR A 5 -13.21 10.01 -16.23
C THR A 5 -11.75 9.62 -16.51
N ALA A 6 -10.76 10.33 -15.99
CA ALA A 6 -9.36 9.84 -16.04
C ALA A 6 -9.19 8.54 -15.25
N LEU A 7 -9.82 8.45 -14.07
CA LEU A 7 -9.87 7.20 -13.31
C LEU A 7 -10.55 6.10 -14.14
N LYS A 8 -11.56 6.42 -14.96
CA LYS A 8 -12.16 5.46 -15.89
C LYS A 8 -11.24 5.04 -17.04
N ARG A 9 -10.27 5.82 -17.52
CA ARG A 9 -9.24 5.29 -18.46
C ARG A 9 -8.29 4.30 -17.79
N LEU A 10 -7.98 4.54 -16.51
CA LEU A 10 -7.16 3.64 -15.67
C LEU A 10 -7.91 2.40 -15.15
N VAL A 11 -9.25 2.44 -15.15
CA VAL A 11 -10.14 1.38 -14.62
C VAL A 11 -10.95 0.69 -15.72
N GLY A 12 -11.09 1.33 -16.89
CA GLY A 12 -11.99 0.97 -17.97
C GLY A 12 -11.25 0.82 -19.30
N HIS A 13 -11.17 -0.44 -19.74
CA HIS A 13 -10.81 -0.90 -21.08
C HIS A 13 -9.34 -1.00 -21.53
N ARG A 14 -8.36 -0.34 -20.92
CA ARG A 14 -6.93 -0.56 -21.31
C ARG A 14 -5.99 -0.91 -20.18
N VAL A 15 -6.34 -0.51 -18.96
CA VAL A 15 -5.57 -0.78 -17.76
C VAL A 15 -6.56 -1.18 -16.67
N ALA A 16 -6.32 -2.27 -15.95
CA ALA A 16 -7.16 -2.74 -14.87
C ALA A 16 -6.41 -2.63 -13.55
N LEU A 17 -5.97 -1.41 -13.21
CA LEU A 17 -5.51 -1.15 -11.87
C LEU A 17 -6.74 -0.90 -10.99
N GLY A 18 -6.91 -1.69 -9.93
CA GLY A 18 -8.05 -1.51 -9.03
C GLY A 18 -8.07 -0.09 -8.46
N SER A 19 -9.26 0.50 -8.29
CA SER A 19 -9.40 1.86 -7.73
C SER A 19 -8.69 2.00 -6.39
N TYR A 20 -8.68 0.94 -5.58
CA TYR A 20 -7.92 0.88 -4.33
C TYR A 20 -6.41 1.08 -4.54
N ALA A 21 -5.80 0.42 -5.54
CA ALA A 21 -4.38 0.60 -5.83
C ALA A 21 -4.06 2.01 -6.35
N LEU A 22 -4.97 2.62 -7.13
CA LEU A 22 -4.87 4.01 -7.57
C LEU A 22 -4.94 4.99 -6.39
N GLU A 23 -5.83 4.75 -5.43
CA GLU A 23 -5.90 5.53 -4.20
C GLU A 23 -4.61 5.42 -3.39
N LEU A 24 -4.04 4.21 -3.26
CA LEU A 24 -2.76 4.02 -2.57
C LEU A 24 -1.58 4.72 -3.26
N LEU A 25 -1.55 4.75 -4.60
CA LEU A 25 -0.57 5.53 -5.36
C LEU A 25 -0.65 7.01 -5.04
N LEU A 26 -1.86 7.57 -5.09
CA LEU A 26 -2.10 8.97 -4.81
C LEU A 26 -1.77 9.32 -3.36
N ILE A 27 -2.19 8.48 -2.40
CA ILE A 27 -1.88 8.67 -0.98
C ILE A 27 -0.36 8.69 -0.77
N ALA A 28 0.36 7.69 -1.31
CA ALA A 28 1.82 7.63 -1.18
C ALA A 28 2.50 8.84 -1.81
N PHE A 29 2.07 9.26 -3.00
CA PHE A 29 2.59 10.47 -3.66
C PHE A 29 2.43 11.70 -2.77
N LEU A 30 1.23 11.96 -2.25
CA LEU A 30 0.94 13.09 -1.37
C LEU A 30 1.67 13.03 -0.02
N GLN A 31 1.99 11.82 0.48
CA GLN A 31 2.82 11.62 1.67
C GLN A 31 4.31 11.90 1.41
N THR A 32 4.77 11.79 0.16
CA THR A 32 6.17 12.02 -0.23
C THR A 32 6.46 13.43 -0.71
N GLU A 33 5.43 14.25 -0.89
CA GLU A 33 5.57 15.66 -1.22
C GLU A 33 6.41 16.41 -0.19
N ASN A 34 7.06 17.50 -0.64
CA ASN A 34 7.87 18.34 0.23
C ASN A 34 7.39 19.80 0.15
N PRO A 35 6.68 20.31 1.18
CA PRO A 35 6.28 19.60 2.40
C PRO A 35 5.12 18.61 2.18
N PRO A 36 4.99 17.58 3.03
CA PRO A 36 3.99 16.52 2.84
C PRO A 36 2.56 17.04 3.03
N LEU A 37 1.65 16.58 2.18
CA LEU A 37 0.23 16.93 2.23
C LEU A 37 -0.59 16.00 3.12
N LEU A 38 -0.16 14.74 3.24
CA LEU A 38 -0.84 13.73 4.04
C LEU A 38 0.08 13.16 5.14
N PRO A 39 -0.47 12.88 6.33
CA PRO A 39 0.26 12.18 7.39
C PRO A 39 0.47 10.70 7.09
N LYS A 40 1.39 10.11 7.84
CA LYS A 40 1.58 8.66 7.97
C LYS A 40 0.77 8.19 9.18
N LEU A 41 -0.43 7.68 8.93
CA LEU A 41 -1.37 7.34 9.99
C LEU A 41 -0.99 6.07 10.74
N GLN A 42 -0.31 5.15 10.07
CA GLN A 42 0.20 3.95 10.70
C GLN A 42 1.54 4.29 11.34
N SER A 43 1.52 4.48 12.65
CA SER A 43 2.75 4.62 13.40
C SER A 43 3.54 3.33 13.20
N SER A 44 4.73 3.43 12.60
CA SER A 44 5.73 2.37 12.69
C SER A 44 6.03 2.25 14.16
N GLY A 45 5.28 1.40 14.86
CA GLY A 45 5.42 1.19 16.27
C GLY A 45 6.88 0.93 16.57
N SER A 46 7.55 1.94 17.12
CA SER A 46 8.63 1.72 18.04
C SER A 46 7.96 0.97 19.19
N GLY A 47 7.90 -0.36 19.04
CA GLY A 47 7.74 -1.29 20.14
C GLY A 47 8.97 -1.12 21.00
N GLY A 48 9.01 -0.03 21.76
CA GLY A 48 9.82 0.11 22.95
C GLY A 48 9.25 -0.86 23.98
N VAL A 49 9.53 -2.14 23.78
CA VAL A 49 9.62 -3.07 24.90
C VAL A 49 10.88 -2.63 25.65
N THR A 50 10.76 -1.65 26.54
CA THR A 50 11.70 -1.47 27.64
C THR A 50 11.45 -2.63 28.60
N GLU A 51 11.99 -3.80 28.25
CA GLU A 51 12.23 -4.86 29.21
C GLU A 51 13.34 -4.40 30.16
N GLY A 52 12.96 -4.18 31.43
CA GLY A 52 13.86 -4.23 32.58
C GLY A 52 14.62 -2.94 32.93
N GLY A 53 14.17 -2.22 33.97
CA GLY A 53 14.97 -1.12 34.52
C GLY A 53 14.37 -0.31 35.66
N HIS A 54 14.34 -0.91 36.86
CA HIS A 54 14.37 -0.25 38.18
C HIS A 54 13.14 0.52 38.69
N SER A 55 12.57 -0.04 39.76
CA SER A 55 11.75 0.63 40.77
C SER A 55 12.41 1.91 41.26
N GLY A 56 11.78 3.05 40.99
CA GLY A 56 12.17 4.36 41.49
C GLY A 56 10.95 5.26 41.50
N ASP A 57 10.31 5.31 42.66
CA ASP A 57 9.21 6.18 43.06
C ASP A 57 9.37 7.64 42.56
N GLN A 58 8.58 8.02 41.54
CA GLN A 58 8.28 9.43 41.23
C GLN A 58 6.85 9.55 40.67
N THR A 59 5.98 10.15 41.47
CA THR A 59 4.73 10.79 41.05
C THR A 59 5.03 11.90 40.02
N ILE A 60 4.96 11.52 38.75
CA ILE A 60 4.91 12.45 37.61
C ILE A 60 3.51 12.34 37.03
N GLU A 61 2.80 13.46 36.99
CA GLU A 61 1.50 13.60 36.35
C GLU A 61 1.61 13.09 34.92
N LYS A 62 1.02 11.91 34.70
CA LYS A 62 0.82 11.30 33.38
C LYS A 62 0.03 12.28 32.52
N SER A 63 0.71 13.08 31.71
CA SER A 63 0.12 13.58 30.50
C SER A 63 -0.34 12.34 29.73
N ASN A 64 -1.66 12.21 29.54
CA ASN A 64 -2.31 11.19 28.74
C ASN A 64 -1.88 11.35 27.28
N HIS A 65 -0.62 11.05 26.98
CA HIS A 65 -0.07 11.05 25.64
C HIS A 65 -0.51 9.77 24.92
N ASP A 66 -1.83 9.63 24.79
CA ASP A 66 -2.50 9.50 23.51
C ASP A 66 -1.81 8.52 22.53
N THR A 67 -1.59 7.31 23.05
CA THR A 67 -1.07 6.18 22.31
C THR A 67 -2.10 5.74 21.28
N VAL A 68 -1.64 5.46 20.05
CA VAL A 68 -2.50 4.92 19.00
C VAL A 68 -3.23 3.69 19.56
N LYS A 69 -4.56 3.74 19.56
CA LYS A 69 -5.38 2.64 20.05
C LYS A 69 -5.09 1.40 19.20
N GLU A 70 -4.60 0.36 19.85
CA GLU A 70 -4.34 -0.92 19.20
C GLU A 70 -5.66 -1.53 18.72
N VAL A 71 -5.71 -1.91 17.43
CA VAL A 71 -6.87 -2.54 16.80
C VAL A 71 -6.39 -3.71 15.98
N ILE A 72 -6.47 -4.91 16.55
CA ILE A 72 -6.15 -6.17 15.87
C ILE A 72 -7.43 -6.80 15.35
N ILE A 73 -7.53 -7.01 14.03
CA ILE A 73 -8.67 -7.64 13.37
C ILE A 73 -8.18 -8.92 12.68
N GLN A 74 -8.67 -10.08 13.11
CA GLN A 74 -8.26 -11.38 12.54
C GLN A 74 -6.73 -11.61 12.59
N GLY A 75 -6.06 -11.09 13.63
CA GLY A 75 -4.60 -11.18 13.78
C GLY A 75 -3.81 -10.19 12.92
N ILE A 76 -4.48 -9.27 12.21
CA ILE A 76 -3.86 -8.20 11.43
C ILE A 76 -3.87 -6.92 12.25
N ASP A 77 -2.72 -6.26 12.33
CA ASP A 77 -2.59 -4.94 12.96
C ASP A 77 -3.19 -3.84 12.08
N CYS A 78 -4.42 -3.44 12.45
CA CYS A 78 -5.18 -2.36 11.85
C CYS A 78 -5.12 -1.07 12.67
N SER A 79 -4.10 -0.91 13.51
CA SER A 79 -3.91 0.27 14.33
C SER A 79 -3.43 1.45 13.47
N PHE A 80 -4.07 2.60 13.63
CA PHE A 80 -3.67 3.86 13.02
C PHE A 80 -4.15 5.03 13.88
N ASP A 81 -3.50 6.17 13.79
CA ASP A 81 -3.91 7.37 14.51
C ASP A 81 -5.27 7.86 14.01
N ARG A 82 -6.24 7.93 14.92
CA ARG A 82 -7.62 8.33 14.64
C ARG A 82 -7.88 9.79 14.97
N ASP A 83 -6.94 10.45 15.65
CA ASP A 83 -7.11 11.85 16.02
C ASP A 83 -6.66 12.75 14.86
N TRP A 84 -7.59 12.96 13.92
CA TRP A 84 -7.33 13.80 12.74
C TRP A 84 -6.92 15.23 13.10
N LYS A 85 -7.30 15.72 14.29
CA LYS A 85 -6.97 17.09 14.74
C LYS A 85 -5.47 17.31 14.89
N ARG A 86 -4.70 16.26 15.21
CA ARG A 86 -3.23 16.33 15.27
C ARG A 86 -2.59 16.69 13.93
N TYR A 87 -3.32 16.46 12.84
CA TYR A 87 -2.87 16.72 11.48
C TYR A 87 -3.53 17.97 10.87
N GLU A 88 -4.31 18.72 11.65
CA GLU A 88 -4.86 19.99 11.23
C GLU A 88 -3.71 20.95 10.88
N GLY A 89 -3.75 21.50 9.67
CA GLY A 89 -2.67 22.36 9.15
C GLY A 89 -1.42 21.63 8.67
N MET A 90 -1.31 20.29 8.75
CA MET A 90 -0.11 19.58 8.29
C MET A 90 0.23 19.87 6.81
N GLY A 91 -0.79 19.89 5.95
CA GLY A 91 -0.62 20.21 4.54
C GLY A 91 -0.46 21.70 4.24
N SER A 92 -0.59 22.61 5.22
CA SER A 92 -0.61 24.06 4.95
C SER A 92 0.74 24.62 4.50
N GLY A 93 1.83 23.88 4.74
CA GLY A 93 3.14 24.23 4.20
C GLY A 93 3.23 24.04 2.68
N ASN A 94 2.38 23.18 2.11
CA ASN A 94 2.42 22.88 0.69
C ASN A 94 1.52 23.88 -0.05
N VAL A 95 2.14 24.73 -0.85
CA VAL A 95 1.44 25.82 -1.57
C VAL A 95 1.03 25.42 -3.00
N LYS A 96 1.28 24.17 -3.41
CA LYS A 96 0.93 23.69 -4.75
C LYS A 96 -0.59 23.62 -4.90
N SER A 97 -1.07 24.09 -6.04
CA SER A 97 -2.45 23.93 -6.45
C SER A 97 -2.77 22.45 -6.75
N ALA A 98 -4.06 22.11 -6.74
CA ALA A 98 -4.51 20.77 -7.12
C ALA A 98 -4.12 20.39 -8.56
N ALA A 99 -4.00 21.37 -9.46
CA ALA A 99 -3.57 21.16 -10.83
C ALA A 99 -2.08 20.81 -10.90
N GLU A 100 -1.23 21.54 -10.17
CA GLU A 100 0.21 21.25 -10.08
C GLU A 100 0.45 19.85 -9.50
N LEU A 101 -0.22 19.50 -8.41
CA LEU A 101 -0.11 18.17 -7.80
C LEU A 101 -0.54 17.05 -8.73
N MET A 102 -1.61 17.26 -9.51
CA MET A 102 -2.04 16.28 -10.51
C MET A 102 -1.01 16.12 -11.62
N MET A 103 -0.50 17.23 -12.18
CA MET A 103 0.54 17.19 -13.22
C MET A 103 1.81 16.50 -12.71
N GLU A 104 2.25 16.81 -11.49
CA GLU A 104 3.43 16.18 -10.90
C GLU A 104 3.21 14.70 -10.60
N CYS A 105 2.02 14.30 -10.14
CA CYS A 105 1.66 12.89 -9.96
C CYS A 105 1.74 12.12 -11.28
N CYS A 106 1.12 12.65 -12.35
CA CYS A 106 1.18 12.06 -13.68
C CYS A 106 2.62 12.01 -14.22
N ARG A 107 3.39 13.09 -14.06
CA ARG A 107 4.81 13.12 -14.44
C ARG A 107 5.62 12.07 -13.68
N PHE A 108 5.39 11.97 -12.37
CA PHE A 108 6.13 11.06 -11.51
C PHE A 108 5.88 9.61 -11.93
N PHE A 109 4.62 9.19 -12.04
CA PHE A 109 4.30 7.81 -12.44
C PHE A 109 4.51 7.55 -13.95
N GLY A 110 4.50 8.57 -14.79
CA GLY A 110 4.77 8.44 -16.23
C GLY A 110 6.26 8.35 -16.58
N TYR A 111 7.14 9.09 -15.88
CA TYR A 111 8.55 9.22 -16.28
C TYR A 111 9.57 8.90 -15.19
N VAL A 112 9.22 9.05 -13.91
CA VAL A 112 10.20 9.02 -12.81
C VAL A 112 10.15 7.73 -11.99
N PHE A 113 8.97 7.17 -11.78
CA PHE A 113 8.78 5.99 -10.93
C PHE A 113 9.40 4.75 -11.56
N ASP A 114 10.26 4.06 -10.80
CA ASP A 114 10.90 2.81 -11.20
C ASP A 114 10.01 1.63 -10.80
N TYR A 115 9.15 1.20 -11.72
CA TYR A 115 8.22 0.09 -11.50
C TYR A 115 8.92 -1.24 -11.25
N GLU A 116 10.13 -1.43 -11.76
CA GLU A 116 10.89 -2.67 -11.68
C GLU A 116 11.56 -2.86 -10.31
N HIS A 117 11.95 -1.77 -9.66
CA HIS A 117 12.73 -1.87 -8.42
C HIS A 117 12.07 -1.20 -7.21
N LYS A 118 11.04 -0.38 -7.38
CA LYS A 118 10.36 0.31 -6.26
C LYS A 118 8.99 -0.27 -5.95
N GLU A 119 8.64 -0.24 -4.69
CA GLU A 119 7.28 -0.47 -4.21
C GLU A 119 6.66 0.84 -3.69
N VAL A 120 5.34 0.91 -3.77
CA VAL A 120 4.52 1.98 -3.21
C VAL A 120 4.03 1.52 -1.86
N ASN A 121 4.40 2.23 -0.79
CA ASN A 121 4.12 1.81 0.58
C ASN A 121 3.50 2.95 1.40
N THR A 122 2.17 2.97 1.50
CA THR A 122 1.41 3.99 2.23
C THR A 122 1.51 3.87 3.74
N ARG A 123 1.80 2.66 4.26
CA ARG A 123 2.08 2.44 5.70
C ARG A 123 3.27 3.26 6.16
N VAL A 124 4.36 3.19 5.39
CA VAL A 124 5.60 3.95 5.67
C VAL A 124 5.53 5.36 5.09
N GLY A 125 4.62 5.61 4.14
CA GLY A 125 4.48 6.85 3.39
C GLY A 125 5.74 7.20 2.62
N THR A 126 6.25 6.23 1.85
CA THR A 126 7.40 6.41 0.96
C THR A 126 7.42 5.38 -0.16
N PHE A 127 8.21 5.64 -1.20
CA PHE A 127 8.57 4.65 -2.21
C PHE A 127 9.83 3.92 -1.77
N ARG A 128 9.78 2.59 -1.63
CA ARG A 128 10.91 1.80 -1.14
C ARG A 128 11.54 1.00 -2.25
N TRP A 129 12.85 0.86 -2.23
CA TRP A 129 13.53 -0.14 -3.04
C TRP A 129 13.15 -1.53 -2.54
N ARG A 130 12.74 -2.40 -3.47
CA ARG A 130 12.53 -3.81 -3.20
C ARG A 130 13.90 -4.45 -3.08
N SER A 131 14.10 -5.28 -2.05
CA SER A 131 15.25 -6.16 -2.03
C SER A 131 15.16 -7.02 -3.29
N ALA A 132 16.24 -7.08 -4.08
CA ALA A 132 16.31 -8.01 -5.20
C ALA A 132 15.86 -9.40 -4.71
N PRO A 133 15.10 -10.17 -5.52
CA PRO A 133 14.85 -11.55 -5.16
C PRO A 133 16.22 -12.17 -4.91
N MET A 134 16.48 -12.55 -3.66
CA MET A 134 17.67 -13.29 -3.32
C MET A 134 17.56 -14.56 -4.14
N LEU A 135 18.24 -14.60 -5.29
CA LEU A 135 18.40 -15.79 -6.08
C LEU A 135 18.95 -16.80 -5.09
N SER A 136 18.09 -17.70 -4.63
CA SER A 136 18.50 -18.79 -3.78
C SER A 136 19.48 -19.57 -4.63
N SER A 137 20.77 -19.37 -4.40
CA SER A 137 21.83 -20.19 -4.94
C SER A 137 21.53 -21.62 -4.49
N SER A 138 20.80 -22.35 -5.32
CA SER A 138 20.63 -23.78 -5.20
C SER A 138 21.94 -24.42 -5.64
N ASP A 139 23.01 -24.19 -4.86
CA ASP A 139 24.15 -25.07 -4.88
C ASP A 139 23.69 -26.38 -4.23
N GLY A 140 23.46 -27.36 -5.11
CA GLY A 140 23.17 -28.72 -4.73
C GLY A 140 24.34 -29.28 -3.92
N SER A 141 24.15 -29.36 -2.61
CA SER A 141 24.82 -30.37 -1.79
C SER A 141 23.76 -31.10 -1.00
N SER A 142 23.42 -32.27 -1.53
CA SER A 142 22.72 -33.34 -0.87
C SER A 142 23.49 -33.81 0.37
N ASP A 143 22.90 -33.73 1.55
CA ASP A 143 23.04 -34.78 2.55
C ASP A 143 21.82 -34.86 3.48
N GLY A 144 21.49 -36.09 3.88
CA GLY A 144 20.13 -36.52 4.19
C GLY A 144 19.71 -36.48 5.66
N SER A 145 18.39 -36.72 5.83
CA SER A 145 17.65 -37.02 7.07
C SER A 145 17.53 -35.85 8.07
N ASN A 146 16.41 -35.63 8.79
CA ASN A 146 15.52 -36.60 9.39
C ASN A 146 14.17 -35.94 9.80
N VAL A 147 13.20 -36.81 10.03
CA VAL A 147 11.76 -36.65 10.21
C VAL A 147 11.37 -36.00 11.55
N ASN A 148 10.38 -35.10 11.56
CA ASN A 148 9.17 -35.25 12.41
C ASN A 148 8.08 -34.20 12.12
N ARG A 149 6.94 -34.69 11.62
CA ARG A 149 5.66 -33.99 11.53
C ARG A 149 4.91 -34.13 12.86
N THR A 150 4.32 -33.05 13.34
CA THR A 150 3.15 -33.12 14.22
C THR A 150 2.14 -32.06 13.80
N SER A 151 1.04 -32.56 13.22
CA SER A 151 -0.19 -31.85 12.92
C SER A 151 -1.07 -31.82 14.16
N LEU A 152 -1.61 -30.66 14.53
CA LEU A 152 -2.78 -30.58 15.42
C LEU A 152 -3.87 -29.70 14.80
N SER A 153 -5.07 -30.23 14.84
CA SER A 153 -6.28 -29.79 14.16
C SER A 153 -7.37 -29.40 15.18
N GLY A 154 -8.07 -28.30 14.89
CA GLY A 154 -9.44 -27.99 15.35
C GLY A 154 -9.57 -27.00 16.52
N PRO A 155 -10.77 -26.48 16.82
CA PRO A 155 -12.04 -26.56 16.07
C PRO A 155 -12.56 -25.18 15.58
N THR A 156 -13.48 -25.24 14.62
CA THR A 156 -14.25 -24.12 14.08
C THR A 156 -15.48 -23.84 14.94
N ASP A 157 -15.63 -22.62 15.45
CA ASP A 157 -16.91 -22.12 15.96
C ASP A 157 -17.40 -20.94 15.10
N ILE A 158 -18.65 -21.08 14.68
CA ILE A 158 -19.37 -20.23 13.74
C ILE A 158 -20.27 -19.35 14.60
N LEU A 159 -20.07 -18.03 14.60
CA LEU A 159 -21.04 -17.09 15.17
C LEU A 159 -21.46 -16.06 14.12
N SER A 160 -22.76 -16.11 13.88
CA SER A 160 -23.57 -15.22 13.06
C SER A 160 -23.64 -13.82 13.69
N LEU A 161 -23.38 -12.78 12.89
CA LEU A 161 -23.74 -11.41 13.21
C LEU A 161 -24.27 -10.71 11.96
N SER A 162 -25.59 -10.61 11.92
CA SER A 162 -26.36 -9.75 11.02
C SER A 162 -26.34 -8.31 11.55
N SER A 163 -26.37 -7.36 10.61
CA SER A 163 -26.67 -5.93 10.78
C SER A 163 -25.50 -5.00 11.14
N LEU A 164 -24.95 -4.35 10.11
CA LEU A 164 -25.07 -2.90 9.88
C LEU A 164 -24.76 -2.66 8.39
N SER A 165 -25.71 -2.03 7.68
CA SER A 165 -25.76 -1.97 6.21
C SER A 165 -25.05 -0.74 5.66
N ILE A 166 -23.87 -0.94 5.08
CA ILE A 166 -23.32 -0.11 3.99
C ILE A 166 -22.69 -1.11 3.01
N PHE A 167 -23.28 -1.24 1.82
CA PHE A 167 -22.94 -2.06 0.64
C PHE A 167 -22.07 -3.34 0.84
N PRO A 168 -22.61 -4.56 0.57
CA PRO A 168 -21.81 -5.77 0.63
C PRO A 168 -20.96 -5.91 -0.64
N LEU A 169 -19.71 -5.44 -0.60
CA LEU A 169 -18.66 -6.11 -1.35
C LEU A 169 -18.32 -7.38 -0.57
N GLN A 170 -18.87 -8.53 -0.98
CA GLN A 170 -18.38 -9.82 -0.50
C GLN A 170 -16.94 -10.00 -1.01
N ILE A 171 -15.98 -9.43 -0.29
CA ILE A 171 -14.58 -9.84 -0.39
C ILE A 171 -14.53 -11.19 0.32
N SER A 172 -14.83 -12.25 -0.44
CA SER A 172 -14.29 -13.56 -0.13
C SER A 172 -12.77 -13.37 -0.13
N ILE A 173 -12.17 -13.19 1.05
CA ILE A 173 -10.73 -13.35 1.23
C ILE A 173 -10.47 -14.80 0.85
N PRO A 174 -9.90 -15.09 -0.33
CA PRO A 174 -9.53 -16.46 -0.63
C PRO A 174 -8.56 -16.86 0.47
N LYS A 175 -8.90 -17.93 1.21
CA LYS A 175 -8.01 -18.55 2.19
C LYS A 175 -6.66 -18.67 1.51
N SER A 176 -5.71 -17.80 1.88
CA SER A 176 -4.43 -17.72 1.22
C SER A 176 -3.75 -19.05 1.48
N LYS A 177 -3.80 -19.94 0.50
CA LYS A 177 -2.70 -20.84 0.24
C LYS A 177 -1.52 -19.89 0.13
N GLY A 178 -0.64 -19.90 1.14
CA GLY A 178 0.65 -19.20 1.04
C GLY A 178 1.29 -19.54 -0.31
N PRO A 179 2.17 -18.68 -0.85
CA PRO A 179 2.73 -18.82 -2.19
C PRO A 179 3.47 -20.17 -2.29
N GLY A 180 2.72 -21.19 -2.66
CA GLY A 180 3.15 -22.57 -2.74
C GLY A 180 3.37 -22.86 -4.21
N GLY A 181 4.62 -22.71 -4.61
CA GLY A 181 5.29 -23.31 -5.76
C GLY A 181 4.39 -23.85 -6.87
N GLY A 182 4.17 -23.00 -7.87
CA GLY A 182 3.82 -23.42 -9.23
C GLY A 182 4.68 -22.60 -10.16
N GLY A 183 5.89 -23.10 -10.45
CA GLY A 183 6.91 -22.44 -11.24
C GLY A 183 6.38 -21.94 -12.56
N ARG A 184 6.13 -20.63 -12.60
CA ARG A 184 6.37 -19.83 -13.78
C ARG A 184 7.41 -18.84 -13.34
N ASP A 185 8.58 -18.93 -13.97
CA ASP A 185 9.65 -17.94 -13.89
C ASP A 185 9.10 -16.63 -14.49
N SER A 186 8.21 -15.97 -13.76
CA SER A 186 7.78 -14.60 -14.04
C SER A 186 8.97 -13.71 -13.71
N GLU A 187 9.88 -13.62 -14.68
CA GLU A 187 10.91 -12.61 -14.79
C GLU A 187 10.35 -11.25 -14.36
N ALA A 188 10.85 -10.76 -13.22
CA ALA A 188 11.26 -9.38 -12.93
C ALA A 188 10.35 -8.16 -13.26
N GLY A 189 9.12 -8.30 -13.76
CA GLY A 189 8.38 -7.17 -14.35
C GLY A 189 7.12 -6.69 -13.61
N GLY A 190 6.96 -6.98 -12.31
CA GLY A 190 5.72 -6.68 -11.58
C GLY A 190 5.64 -5.26 -11.01
N PHE A 191 4.43 -4.71 -10.91
CA PHE A 191 4.13 -3.48 -10.16
C PHE A 191 3.72 -3.80 -8.73
N TYR A 192 4.33 -3.11 -7.76
CA TYR A 192 4.18 -3.39 -6.34
C TYR A 192 3.54 -2.20 -5.63
N VAL A 193 2.28 -2.37 -5.27
CA VAL A 193 1.53 -1.46 -4.42
C VAL A 193 1.16 -2.24 -3.17
N MET A 194 1.75 -1.85 -2.04
CA MET A 194 1.64 -2.62 -0.80
C MET A 194 0.40 -2.21 -0.02
N ASP A 195 -0.34 -3.20 0.47
CA ASP A 195 -1.46 -2.95 1.36
C ASP A 195 -0.96 -2.40 2.71
N PRO A 196 -1.58 -1.32 3.25
CA PRO A 196 -1.15 -0.73 4.52
C PRO A 196 -1.34 -1.66 5.73
N PHE A 197 -2.28 -2.58 5.70
CA PHE A 197 -2.63 -3.44 6.84
C PHE A 197 -2.08 -4.87 6.67
N LEU A 198 -2.23 -5.42 5.47
CA LEU A 198 -1.73 -6.76 5.12
C LEU A 198 -0.25 -6.68 4.71
N VAL A 199 0.65 -6.72 5.69
CA VAL A 199 2.10 -6.66 5.46
C VAL A 199 2.54 -7.74 4.46
N GLY A 200 3.19 -7.31 3.38
CA GLY A 200 3.65 -8.20 2.30
C GLY A 200 2.61 -8.50 1.21
N TYR A 201 1.38 -8.02 1.35
CA TYR A 201 0.36 -8.16 0.31
C TYR A 201 0.48 -7.08 -0.75
N ASN A 202 0.79 -7.48 -1.99
CA ASN A 202 0.79 -6.59 -3.15
C ASN A 202 -0.63 -6.54 -3.75
N VAL A 203 -1.31 -5.39 -3.65
CA VAL A 203 -2.67 -5.21 -4.21
C VAL A 203 -2.68 -5.16 -5.74
N ALA A 204 -1.52 -4.87 -6.35
CA ALA A 204 -1.32 -4.82 -7.79
C ALA A 204 -0.74 -6.15 -8.35
N TRP A 205 -0.82 -7.27 -7.61
CA TRP A 205 -0.21 -8.56 -8.02
C TRP A 205 -0.66 -9.11 -9.37
N ARG A 206 -1.82 -8.66 -9.89
CA ARG A 206 -2.32 -9.03 -11.23
C ARG A 206 -1.75 -8.18 -12.36
N CYS A 207 -0.97 -7.15 -12.06
CA CYS A 207 -0.32 -6.32 -13.06
C CYS A 207 0.94 -7.01 -13.57
N ASP A 208 0.83 -7.62 -14.74
CA ASP A 208 1.98 -8.09 -15.51
C ASP A 208 2.71 -6.93 -16.21
N ALA A 209 3.85 -7.23 -16.83
CA ALA A 209 4.69 -6.23 -17.47
C ALA A 209 3.97 -5.46 -18.59
N GLU A 210 3.05 -6.10 -19.31
CA GLU A 210 2.26 -5.43 -20.35
C GLU A 210 1.31 -4.41 -19.72
N LEU A 211 0.60 -4.79 -18.65
CA LEU A 211 -0.28 -3.89 -17.93
C LEU A 211 0.48 -2.74 -17.29
N VAL A 212 1.67 -2.99 -16.75
CA VAL A 212 2.55 -1.94 -16.20
C VAL A 212 2.98 -0.95 -17.26
N ARG A 213 3.37 -1.43 -18.45
CA ARG A 213 3.68 -0.56 -19.60
C ARG A 213 2.47 0.32 -19.95
N SER A 214 1.27 -0.26 -20.03
CA SER A 214 0.05 0.51 -20.31
C SER A 214 -0.32 1.50 -19.21
N ILE A 215 -0.09 1.18 -17.93
CA ILE A 215 -0.24 2.14 -16.80
C ILE A 215 0.68 3.34 -17.01
N LYS A 216 1.96 3.07 -17.30
CA LYS A 216 2.97 4.09 -17.49
C LYS A 216 2.61 5.00 -18.68
N GLU A 217 2.30 4.43 -19.83
CA GLU A 217 1.86 5.17 -21.02
C GLU A 217 0.63 6.04 -20.72
N CYS A 218 -0.35 5.51 -19.99
CA CYS A 218 -1.52 6.29 -19.60
C CYS A 218 -1.16 7.53 -18.75
N PHE A 219 -0.23 7.40 -17.80
CA PHE A 219 0.24 8.56 -17.03
C PHE A 219 1.04 9.56 -17.88
N GLN A 220 1.81 9.07 -18.87
CA GLN A 220 2.54 9.92 -19.82
C GLN A 220 1.56 10.72 -20.69
N ASP A 221 0.61 10.05 -21.33
CA ASP A 221 -0.39 10.69 -22.20
C ASP A 221 -1.20 11.76 -21.43
N VAL A 222 -1.62 11.45 -20.20
CA VAL A 222 -2.33 12.41 -19.34
C VAL A 222 -1.44 13.60 -18.98
N TYR A 223 -0.16 13.35 -18.65
CA TYR A 223 0.78 14.43 -18.35
C TYR A 223 1.00 15.35 -19.55
N GLU A 224 1.25 14.78 -20.74
CA GLU A 224 1.48 15.54 -21.98
C GLU A 224 0.24 16.38 -22.33
N ALA A 225 -0.95 15.78 -22.32
CA ALA A 225 -2.19 16.50 -22.57
C ALA A 225 -2.45 17.63 -21.54
N LEU A 226 -2.17 17.40 -20.25
CA LEU A 226 -2.29 18.46 -19.24
C LEU A 226 -1.25 19.58 -19.44
N ASN A 227 -0.02 19.22 -19.79
CA ASN A 227 1.07 20.16 -20.05
C ASN A 227 0.76 21.06 -21.26
N ASP A 228 0.08 20.53 -22.27
CA ASP A 228 -0.30 21.26 -23.48
C ASP A 228 -1.62 22.05 -23.31
N GLY A 229 -2.25 21.97 -22.13
CA GLY A 229 -3.52 22.64 -21.83
C GLY A 229 -4.75 21.93 -22.43
N GLU A 230 -4.58 20.73 -22.96
CA GLU A 230 -5.60 19.91 -23.60
C GLU A 230 -6.39 19.05 -22.58
N ILE A 231 -7.04 19.72 -21.63
CA ILE A 231 -7.78 19.07 -20.53
C ILE A 231 -8.80 18.04 -21.05
N ASN A 232 -9.50 18.35 -22.13
CA ASN A 232 -10.51 17.42 -22.67
C ASN A 232 -9.88 16.12 -23.18
N ILE A 233 -8.64 16.14 -23.68
CA ILE A 233 -7.92 14.97 -24.18
C ILE A 233 -7.35 14.16 -23.01
N ALA A 234 -6.86 14.84 -21.97
CA ALA A 234 -6.40 14.20 -20.74
C ALA A 234 -7.50 13.36 -20.07
N PHE A 235 -8.77 13.79 -20.20
CA PHE A 235 -9.93 13.18 -19.53
C PHE A 235 -10.97 12.60 -20.50
N SER A 236 -10.71 12.51 -21.81
CA SER A 236 -11.63 11.85 -22.75
C SER A 236 -11.65 10.34 -22.50
N ASP A 237 -12.70 9.64 -22.96
CA ASP A 237 -12.73 8.17 -22.95
C ASP A 237 -11.75 7.57 -23.98
#